data_AF-A0A3D8MRZ8-F1
#
_entry.id   AF-A0A3D8MRZ8-F1
#
_cell.length_a   1.000
_cell.length_b   1.000
_cell.length_c   1.000
_cell.angle_alpha   90.00
_cell.angle_beta   90.00
_cell.angle_gamma   90.00
#
_symmetry.space_group_name_H-M   'P 1'
#
loop_
_entity.id
_entity.type
_entity.pdbx_description
1 polymer ?
#
loop_
_entity_poly.entity_id
_entity_poly.type
_entity_poly.pdbx_seq_one_letter_code
_entity_poly.pdbx_strand_id
1 'polypeptide(L)'
;MKTSVKVVMMALMLGLTLGLSGCMVGGYHQRIGGSFEEAGQPRQAEGSINAVELGVVADFRYARLGMPFEGQQREFVVSDGESEVSVEEVVELRALRLDVPLWSFRNFKTKSSGYPGVMPRRESLELWATGSVGISPIPTRTVGLGLVFYRFGSVAIRVHGDYVMVPYSEDVRRIGGVDRWEGHAPGWMAGLEVTVAAGEYALELIKFVLDVDKTSRERTKEWAGAR
;
A
#
# COMPACT_ATOMS: atom_id res chain seq x y z
N MET A 1 34.43 -13.55 -11.50
CA MET A 1 33.15 -13.99 -10.92
C MET A 1 32.11 -14.03 -12.03
N LYS A 2 31.45 -15.17 -12.29
CA LYS A 2 30.32 -15.24 -13.23
C LYS A 2 29.13 -15.85 -12.48
N THR A 3 28.25 -15.00 -11.97
CA THR A 3 26.96 -15.41 -11.42
C THR A 3 26.14 -15.99 -12.57
N SER A 4 25.62 -17.22 -12.41
CA SER A 4 24.77 -17.85 -13.43
C SER A 4 23.52 -16.99 -13.60
N VAL A 5 23.27 -16.52 -14.82
CA VAL A 5 22.10 -15.71 -15.17
C VAL A 5 20.81 -16.40 -14.74
N LYS A 6 20.76 -17.74 -14.76
CA LYS A 6 19.62 -18.52 -14.29
C LYS A 6 19.40 -18.42 -12.77
N VAL A 7 20.46 -18.37 -11.98
CA VAL A 7 20.36 -18.21 -10.51
C VAL A 7 19.93 -16.79 -10.16
N VAL A 8 20.44 -15.79 -10.88
CA VAL A 8 19.98 -14.40 -10.71
C VAL A 8 18.52 -14.25 -11.13
N MET A 9 18.11 -14.85 -12.26
CA MET A 9 16.70 -14.86 -12.69
C MET A 9 15.79 -15.60 -11.72
N MET A 10 16.24 -16.74 -11.19
CA MET A 10 15.44 -17.52 -10.24
C MET A 10 15.37 -16.80 -8.89
N ALA A 11 16.43 -16.14 -8.43
CA ALA A 11 16.42 -15.28 -7.24
C ALA A 11 15.65 -13.97 -7.47
N LEU A 12 15.56 -13.46 -8.70
CA LEU A 12 14.69 -12.32 -9.04
C LEU A 12 13.23 -12.76 -9.08
N MET A 13 12.92 -13.90 -9.71
CA MET A 13 11.55 -14.43 -9.79
C MET A 13 11.06 -14.89 -8.43
N LEU A 14 11.87 -15.65 -7.69
CA LEU A 14 11.59 -15.99 -6.29
C LEU A 14 11.66 -14.73 -5.42
N GLY A 15 12.52 -13.75 -5.70
CA GLY A 15 12.51 -12.46 -4.99
C GLY A 15 11.28 -11.60 -5.31
N LEU A 16 10.60 -11.82 -6.43
CA LEU A 16 9.37 -11.14 -6.81
C LEU A 16 8.12 -11.89 -6.30
N THR A 17 8.15 -13.22 -6.22
CA THR A 17 7.05 -14.03 -5.65
C THR A 17 7.18 -14.25 -4.13
N LEU A 18 8.40 -14.27 -3.59
CA LEU A 18 8.74 -14.37 -2.16
C LEU A 18 9.14 -13.01 -1.53
N GLY A 19 9.40 -11.97 -2.35
CA GLY A 19 9.58 -10.59 -1.83
C GLY A 19 8.32 -10.04 -1.22
N LEU A 20 7.18 -10.66 -1.51
CA LEU A 20 5.93 -10.50 -0.81
C LEU A 20 6.02 -11.23 0.54
N SER A 21 6.70 -10.61 1.50
CA SER A 21 6.88 -11.10 2.88
C SER A 21 5.58 -11.43 3.60
N GLY A 22 4.46 -10.84 3.21
CA GLY A 22 3.22 -10.96 3.95
C GLY A 22 1.98 -10.67 3.13
N CYS A 23 0.85 -11.07 3.71
CA CYS A 23 -0.49 -10.78 3.19
C CYS A 23 -1.14 -9.73 4.09
N MET A 24 -1.82 -8.77 3.48
CA MET A 24 -2.64 -7.79 4.19
C MET A 24 -4.12 -8.02 3.91
N VAL A 25 -4.92 -7.78 4.93
CA VAL A 25 -6.37 -7.62 4.85
C VAL A 25 -6.77 -6.39 5.63
N GLY A 26 -7.66 -5.59 5.09
CA GLY A 26 -8.09 -4.37 5.73
C GLY A 26 -9.41 -3.87 5.18
N GLY A 27 -9.79 -2.71 5.69
CA GLY A 27 -10.91 -1.96 5.16
C GLY A 27 -10.83 -0.53 5.65
N TYR A 28 -11.45 0.36 4.89
CA TYR A 28 -11.51 1.76 5.24
C TYR A 28 -12.84 2.36 4.84
N HIS A 29 -13.14 3.46 5.51
CA HIS A 29 -14.22 4.36 5.14
C HIS A 29 -13.60 5.70 4.75
N GLN A 30 -14.03 6.21 3.60
CA GLN A 30 -13.67 7.53 3.13
C GLN A 30 -14.90 8.41 3.11
N ARG A 31 -14.76 9.62 3.65
CA ARG A 31 -15.74 10.69 3.51
C ARG A 31 -15.25 11.68 2.46
N ILE A 32 -16.07 11.88 1.43
CA ILE A 32 -15.89 12.94 0.44
C ILE A 32 -16.68 14.15 0.93
N GLY A 33 -16.02 15.30 0.98
CA GLY A 33 -16.62 16.50 1.55
C GLY A 33 -15.71 17.70 1.39
N GLY A 34 -16.16 18.68 0.62
CA GLY A 34 -15.47 19.97 0.51
C GLY A 34 -15.78 20.70 -0.78
N SER A 35 -15.49 21.99 -0.78
CA SER A 35 -15.37 22.78 -2.00
C SER A 35 -13.95 22.65 -2.57
N PHE A 36 -13.87 22.62 -3.90
CA PHE A 36 -12.61 22.54 -4.63
C PHE A 36 -12.75 23.25 -5.98
N GLU A 37 -11.64 23.47 -6.66
CA GLU A 37 -11.62 24.08 -7.98
C GLU A 37 -11.11 23.05 -8.98
N GLU A 38 -11.86 22.83 -10.07
CA GLU A 38 -11.49 21.92 -11.15
C GLU A 38 -11.60 22.67 -12.47
N ALA A 39 -10.52 22.70 -13.26
CA ALA A 39 -10.43 23.43 -14.53
C ALA A 39 -10.91 24.91 -14.46
N GLY A 40 -10.68 25.58 -13.32
CA GLY A 40 -11.08 26.99 -13.12
C GLY A 40 -12.53 27.19 -12.68
N GLN A 41 -13.28 26.11 -12.40
CA GLN A 41 -14.67 26.18 -11.93
C GLN A 41 -14.79 25.68 -10.49
N PRO A 42 -15.49 26.42 -9.62
CA PRO A 42 -15.77 25.96 -8.27
C PRO A 42 -16.73 24.76 -8.32
N ARG A 43 -16.39 23.71 -7.59
CA ARG A 43 -17.19 22.50 -7.42
C ARG A 43 -17.29 22.16 -5.95
N GLN A 44 -18.34 21.44 -5.61
CA GLN A 44 -18.54 20.84 -4.30
C GLN A 44 -18.74 19.35 -4.48
N ALA A 45 -18.13 18.56 -3.61
CA ALA A 45 -18.38 17.13 -3.56
C ALA A 45 -18.83 16.69 -2.17
N GLU A 46 -19.76 15.75 -2.12
CA GLU A 46 -20.25 15.14 -0.90
C GLU A 46 -20.58 13.67 -1.13
N GLY A 47 -20.17 12.81 -0.21
CA GLY A 47 -20.49 11.39 -0.26
C GLY A 47 -19.51 10.54 0.53
N SER A 48 -19.45 9.26 0.19
CA SER A 48 -18.56 8.30 0.84
C SER A 48 -18.10 7.17 -0.05
N ILE A 49 -17.02 6.52 0.38
CA ILE A 49 -16.53 5.28 -0.21
C ILE A 49 -16.29 4.30 0.93
N ASN A 50 -16.79 3.08 0.77
CA ASN A 50 -16.47 1.95 1.64
C ASN A 50 -15.61 0.98 0.87
N ALA A 51 -14.51 0.53 1.47
CA ALA A 51 -13.56 -0.33 0.79
C ALA A 51 -13.11 -1.49 1.66
N VAL A 52 -12.88 -2.62 1.01
CA VAL A 52 -12.18 -3.77 1.57
C VAL A 52 -10.89 -3.95 0.79
N GLU A 53 -9.79 -4.11 1.52
CA GLU A 53 -8.45 -4.28 0.96
C GLU A 53 -7.95 -5.69 1.21
N LEU A 54 -7.38 -6.31 0.17
CA LEU A 54 -6.63 -7.56 0.24
C LEU A 54 -5.36 -7.39 -0.58
N GLY A 55 -4.22 -7.81 -0.07
CA GLY A 55 -2.99 -7.53 -0.80
C GLY A 55 -1.78 -8.28 -0.31
N VAL A 56 -0.70 -8.04 -1.03
CA VAL A 56 0.61 -8.60 -0.74
C VAL A 56 1.59 -7.48 -0.41
N VAL A 57 2.51 -7.78 0.50
CA VAL A 57 3.35 -6.77 1.14
C VAL A 57 4.78 -7.25 1.25
N ALA A 58 5.71 -6.41 0.84
CA ALA A 58 7.13 -6.50 1.12
C ALA A 58 7.50 -5.53 2.27
N ASP A 59 7.58 -6.03 3.50
CA ASP A 59 7.90 -5.25 4.70
C ASP A 59 9.39 -5.34 5.03
N PHE A 60 10.12 -4.27 4.71
CA PHE A 60 11.53 -4.11 5.02
C PHE A 60 11.74 -3.16 6.22
N ARG A 61 12.95 -3.19 6.77
CA ARG A 61 13.35 -2.37 7.92
C ARG A 61 13.18 -0.86 7.72
N TYR A 62 13.29 -0.36 6.49
CA TYR A 62 13.27 1.07 6.19
C TYR A 62 12.08 1.51 5.35
N ALA A 63 11.32 0.57 4.80
CA ALA A 63 10.20 0.83 3.91
C ALA A 63 9.35 -0.42 3.79
N ARG A 64 8.07 -0.24 3.50
CA ARG A 64 7.13 -1.30 3.21
C ARG A 64 6.46 -1.00 1.88
N LEU A 65 6.53 -1.95 0.96
CA LEU A 65 5.87 -1.87 -0.34
C LEU A 65 4.63 -2.76 -0.30
N GLY A 66 3.46 -2.18 -0.53
CA GLY A 66 2.20 -2.90 -0.61
C GLY A 66 1.65 -2.88 -2.04
N MET A 67 1.00 -3.97 -2.43
CA MET A 67 0.17 -4.04 -3.63
C MET A 67 -1.24 -4.45 -3.22
N PRO A 68 -2.04 -3.51 -2.67
CA PRO A 68 -3.43 -3.79 -2.34
C PRO A 68 -4.28 -3.92 -3.61
N PHE A 69 -5.20 -4.88 -3.53
CA PHE A 69 -6.39 -5.00 -4.34
C PHE A 69 -7.57 -4.54 -3.48
N GLU A 70 -8.36 -3.61 -4.01
CA GLU A 70 -9.40 -2.92 -3.26
C GLU A 70 -10.74 -3.14 -3.95
N GLY A 71 -11.71 -3.70 -3.23
CA GLY A 71 -13.11 -3.66 -3.65
C GLY A 71 -13.76 -2.44 -3.03
N GLN A 72 -14.13 -1.46 -3.84
CA GLN A 72 -14.71 -0.20 -3.37
C GLN A 72 -16.19 -0.08 -3.79
N GLN A 73 -17.04 0.28 -2.85
CA GLN A 73 -18.38 0.79 -3.10
C GLN A 73 -18.34 2.31 -2.97
N ARG A 74 -18.64 3.02 -4.06
CA ARG A 74 -18.50 4.47 -4.18
C ARG A 74 -19.87 5.10 -4.36
N GLU A 75 -20.18 6.09 -3.52
CA GLU A 75 -21.44 6.83 -3.57
C GLU A 75 -21.16 8.30 -3.25
N PHE A 76 -21.10 9.15 -4.27
CA PHE A 76 -20.87 10.58 -4.06
C PHE A 76 -21.44 11.44 -5.18
N VAL A 77 -21.71 12.70 -4.86
CA VAL A 77 -22.19 13.71 -5.78
C VAL A 77 -21.15 14.80 -5.95
N VAL A 78 -20.97 15.27 -7.18
CA VAL A 78 -20.18 16.47 -7.52
C VAL A 78 -21.12 17.49 -8.15
N SER A 79 -21.14 18.72 -7.65
CA SER A 79 -22.01 19.80 -8.13
C SER A 79 -21.27 21.12 -8.28
N ASP A 80 -21.71 21.96 -9.22
CA ASP A 80 -21.31 23.36 -9.35
C ASP A 80 -22.40 24.33 -8.81
N GLY A 81 -23.49 23.80 -8.23
CA GLY A 81 -24.66 24.55 -7.75
C GLY A 81 -25.81 24.64 -8.77
N GLU A 82 -25.57 24.40 -10.06
CA GLU A 82 -26.59 24.40 -11.11
C GLU A 82 -26.79 23.01 -11.72
N SER A 83 -25.71 22.24 -11.82
CA SER A 83 -25.65 20.87 -12.35
C SER A 83 -25.03 19.94 -11.31
N GLU A 84 -25.35 18.66 -11.42
CA GLU A 84 -24.76 17.63 -10.56
C GLU A 84 -24.45 16.34 -11.33
N VAL A 85 -23.42 15.65 -10.85
CA VAL A 85 -23.03 14.30 -11.23
C VAL A 85 -23.17 13.43 -9.99
N SER A 86 -23.92 12.34 -10.09
CA SER A 86 -23.93 11.28 -9.09
C SER A 86 -23.10 10.11 -9.56
N VAL A 87 -22.20 9.63 -8.71
CA VAL A 87 -21.41 8.41 -8.92
C VAL A 87 -21.90 7.38 -7.91
N GLU A 88 -22.48 6.31 -8.41
CA GLU A 88 -22.90 5.14 -7.63
C GLU A 88 -22.42 3.86 -8.34
N GLU A 89 -21.31 3.30 -7.85
CA GLU A 89 -20.70 2.15 -8.51
C GLU A 89 -19.92 1.26 -7.52
N VAL A 90 -19.67 0.02 -7.97
CA VAL A 90 -18.74 -0.90 -7.32
C VAL A 90 -17.58 -1.14 -8.28
N VAL A 91 -16.37 -0.85 -7.82
CA VAL A 91 -15.15 -0.96 -8.64
C VAL A 91 -14.08 -1.73 -7.89
N GLU A 92 -13.24 -2.40 -8.68
CA GLU A 92 -12.07 -3.10 -8.19
C GLU A 92 -10.82 -2.33 -8.60
N LEU A 93 -10.05 -1.84 -7.62
CA LEU A 93 -8.83 -1.08 -7.86
C LEU A 93 -7.59 -1.89 -7.50
N ARG A 94 -6.49 -1.53 -8.14
CA ARG A 94 -5.13 -1.97 -7.77
C ARG A 94 -4.27 -0.75 -7.54
N ALA A 95 -3.57 -0.71 -6.42
CA ALA A 95 -2.63 0.36 -6.12
C ALA A 95 -1.23 -0.17 -5.80
N LEU A 96 -0.25 0.72 -5.90
CA LEU A 96 1.06 0.56 -5.25
C LEU A 96 1.08 1.48 -4.05
N ARG A 97 1.41 0.92 -2.89
CA ARG A 97 1.57 1.67 -1.65
C ARG A 97 3.01 1.60 -1.17
N LEU A 98 3.55 2.74 -0.76
CA LEU A 98 4.82 2.85 -0.07
C LEU A 98 4.54 3.41 1.33
N ASP A 99 4.89 2.61 2.35
CA ASP A 99 4.90 3.06 3.73
C ASP A 99 6.35 3.24 4.19
N VAL A 100 6.64 4.36 4.86
CA VAL A 100 7.97 4.69 5.39
C VAL A 100 7.88 4.92 6.91
N PRO A 101 8.64 4.19 7.74
CA PRO A 101 8.65 4.39 9.18
C PRO A 101 9.22 5.77 9.52
N LEU A 102 8.50 6.52 10.35
CA LEU A 102 8.92 7.83 10.84
C LEU A 102 9.49 7.73 12.26
N TRP A 103 8.76 7.07 13.15
CA TRP A 103 9.08 7.08 14.58
C TRP A 103 8.55 5.86 15.31
N SER A 104 9.35 5.26 16.20
CA SER A 104 8.90 4.26 17.16
C SER A 104 8.65 4.95 18.50
N PHE A 105 7.40 4.98 18.93
CA PHE A 105 7.02 5.46 20.24
C PHE A 105 7.52 4.53 21.34
N ARG A 106 7.51 3.22 21.07
CA ARG A 106 7.89 2.22 22.06
C ARG A 106 8.32 0.93 21.39
N ASN A 107 9.54 0.49 21.65
CA ASN A 107 9.95 -0.89 21.50
C ASN A 107 9.54 -1.67 22.75
N PHE A 108 8.82 -2.78 22.60
CA PHE A 108 8.28 -3.53 23.73
C PHE A 108 9.35 -4.35 24.47
N LYS A 109 10.43 -4.75 23.80
CA LYS A 109 11.56 -5.46 24.42
C LYS A 109 12.49 -4.51 25.18
N THR A 110 13.00 -3.51 24.48
CA THR A 110 14.04 -2.60 25.00
C THR A 110 13.46 -1.39 25.73
N LYS A 111 12.15 -1.15 25.62
CA LYS A 111 11.44 0.01 26.18
C LYS A 111 11.89 1.36 25.59
N SER A 112 12.72 1.35 24.56
CA SER A 112 13.26 2.54 23.90
C SER A 112 12.26 3.18 22.92
N SER A 113 12.49 4.45 22.61
CA SER A 113 11.85 5.19 21.51
C SER A 113 12.93 5.69 20.56
N GLY A 114 12.55 5.99 19.32
CA GLY A 114 13.50 6.48 18.30
C GLY A 114 13.15 6.01 16.90
N TYR A 115 14.12 6.04 15.99
CA TYR A 115 13.88 5.62 14.61
C TYR A 115 13.68 4.10 14.49
N PRO A 116 12.59 3.61 13.86
CA PRO A 116 12.31 2.17 13.74
C PRO A 116 13.32 1.39 12.91
N GLY A 117 13.94 2.03 11.91
CA GLY A 117 14.78 1.37 10.91
C GLY A 117 16.09 0.79 11.41
N VAL A 118 16.31 0.68 12.72
CA VAL A 118 17.46 0.00 13.31
C VAL A 118 17.06 -1.24 14.12
N MET A 119 15.76 -1.53 14.24
CA MET A 119 15.24 -2.57 15.13
C MET A 119 15.16 -3.94 14.46
N PRO A 120 15.93 -4.95 14.90
CA PRO A 120 15.76 -6.33 14.46
C PRO A 120 14.51 -6.94 15.10
N ARG A 121 13.65 -7.57 14.28
CA ARG A 121 12.37 -8.20 14.68
C ARG A 121 11.47 -7.22 15.45
N ARG A 122 10.73 -6.42 14.68
CA ARG A 122 9.87 -5.35 15.20
C ARG A 122 8.84 -5.90 16.19
N GLU A 123 8.96 -5.45 17.42
CA GLU A 123 7.93 -5.56 18.46
C GLU A 123 7.81 -4.17 19.07
N SER A 124 6.97 -3.35 18.44
CA SER A 124 6.98 -1.90 18.59
C SER A 124 5.65 -1.26 18.23
N LEU A 125 5.44 -0.05 18.76
CA LEU A 125 4.41 0.88 18.31
C LEU A 125 5.07 2.00 17.51
N GLU A 126 4.68 2.15 16.25
CA GLU A 126 5.38 2.99 15.28
C GLU A 126 4.43 3.89 14.48
N LEU A 127 4.87 5.10 14.15
CA LEU A 127 4.25 5.99 13.19
C LEU A 127 4.91 5.82 11.82
N TRP A 128 4.09 5.71 10.79
CA TRP A 128 4.50 5.54 9.40
C TRP A 128 3.85 6.61 8.53
N ALA A 129 4.60 7.14 7.58
CA ALA A 129 4.06 7.88 6.45
C ALA A 129 3.62 6.88 5.38
N THR A 130 2.51 7.15 4.72
CA THR A 130 1.99 6.33 3.62
C THR A 130 1.74 7.20 2.40
N GLY A 131 2.01 6.64 1.23
CA GLY A 131 1.54 7.17 -0.03
C GLY A 131 1.15 6.02 -0.96
N SER A 132 0.02 6.17 -1.66
CA SER A 132 -0.38 5.21 -2.68
C SER A 132 -0.76 5.86 -4.00
N VAL A 133 -0.57 5.09 -5.07
CA VAL A 133 -0.97 5.44 -6.42
C VAL A 133 -1.78 4.29 -7.01
N GLY A 134 -2.99 4.58 -7.47
CA GLY A 134 -3.83 3.65 -8.25
C GLY A 134 -3.21 3.41 -9.62
N ILE A 135 -3.10 2.14 -10.01
CA ILE A 135 -2.58 1.72 -11.32
C ILE A 135 -3.73 1.46 -12.29
N SER A 136 -4.80 0.82 -11.83
CA SER A 136 -5.90 0.36 -12.68
C SER A 136 -7.17 0.12 -11.85
N PRO A 137 -8.35 0.31 -12.45
CA PRO A 137 -8.63 1.07 -13.68
C PRO A 137 -8.58 2.60 -13.48
N ILE A 138 -8.44 3.05 -12.23
CA ILE A 138 -8.64 4.44 -11.84
C ILE A 138 -7.38 4.99 -11.14
N PRO A 139 -6.82 6.14 -11.57
CA PRO A 139 -5.60 6.69 -10.98
C PRO A 139 -5.92 7.46 -9.68
N THR A 140 -6.16 6.74 -8.59
CA THR A 140 -6.29 7.34 -7.26
C THR A 140 -4.93 7.76 -6.71
N ARG A 141 -4.90 8.79 -5.85
CA ARG A 141 -3.70 9.18 -5.12
C ARG A 141 -4.04 9.40 -3.66
N THR A 142 -3.24 8.80 -2.78
CA THR A 142 -3.41 8.95 -1.33
C THR A 142 -2.09 9.36 -0.68
N VAL A 143 -2.20 10.14 0.40
CA VAL A 143 -1.09 10.44 1.30
C VAL A 143 -1.60 10.52 2.72
N GLY A 144 -0.87 10.00 3.68
CA GLY A 144 -1.33 10.02 5.06
C GLY A 144 -0.37 9.41 6.05
N LEU A 145 -0.94 9.04 7.20
CA LEU A 145 -0.20 8.51 8.34
C LEU A 145 -0.87 7.25 8.88
N GLY A 146 -0.04 6.30 9.31
CA GLY A 146 -0.47 5.06 9.96
C GLY A 146 0.24 4.84 11.27
N LEU A 147 -0.52 4.48 12.31
CA LEU A 147 0.01 3.93 13.55
C LEU A 147 0.04 2.41 13.42
N VAL A 148 1.24 1.82 13.48
CA VAL A 148 1.48 0.40 13.29
C VAL A 148 1.93 -0.25 14.59
N PHE A 149 1.21 -1.28 14.99
CA PHE A 149 1.47 -2.07 16.18
C PHE A 149 2.00 -3.45 15.78
N TYR A 150 3.28 -3.68 16.04
CA TYR A 150 3.96 -4.95 15.86
C TYR A 150 4.05 -5.68 17.21
N ARG A 151 3.40 -6.84 17.35
CA ARG A 151 3.45 -7.58 18.63
C ARG A 151 3.54 -9.10 18.51
N PHE A 152 2.97 -9.72 17.48
CA PHE A 152 2.83 -11.19 17.44
C PHE A 152 3.87 -11.86 16.53
N GLY A 153 5.14 -11.44 16.61
CA GLY A 153 6.29 -12.01 15.89
C GLY A 153 6.26 -11.95 14.35
N SER A 154 5.07 -11.82 13.77
CA SER A 154 4.77 -11.84 12.34
C SER A 154 3.45 -11.14 12.03
N VAL A 155 2.75 -10.55 13.01
CA VAL A 155 1.51 -9.81 12.76
C VAL A 155 1.70 -8.35 13.12
N ALA A 156 1.28 -7.49 12.19
CA ALA A 156 1.16 -6.05 12.39
C ALA A 156 -0.30 -5.63 12.25
N ILE A 157 -0.74 -4.74 13.12
CA ILE A 157 -2.04 -4.06 13.01
C ILE A 157 -1.76 -2.59 12.74
N ARG A 158 -2.36 -2.05 11.69
CA ARG A 158 -2.22 -0.65 11.30
C ARG A 158 -3.58 0.03 11.37
N VAL A 159 -3.63 1.16 12.07
CA VAL A 159 -4.72 2.13 11.99
C VAL A 159 -4.20 3.32 11.20
N HIS A 160 -4.90 3.77 10.18
CA HIS A 160 -4.43 4.87 9.33
C HIS A 160 -5.51 5.89 9.02
N GLY A 161 -5.04 7.09 8.71
CA GLY A 161 -5.83 8.21 8.26
C GLY A 161 -5.11 8.91 7.12
N ASP A 162 -5.77 8.96 5.96
CA ASP A 162 -5.16 9.45 4.74
C ASP A 162 -6.04 10.51 4.07
N TYR A 163 -5.41 11.39 3.32
CA TYR A 163 -6.06 12.32 2.41
C TYR A 163 -6.02 11.73 0.99
N VAL A 164 -7.15 11.78 0.31
CA VAL A 164 -7.36 11.10 -0.97
C VAL A 164 -7.93 12.08 -2.00
N MET A 165 -7.42 11.98 -3.21
CA MET A 165 -8.01 12.60 -4.40
C MET A 165 -8.66 11.50 -5.24
N VAL A 166 -10.00 11.48 -5.25
CA VAL A 166 -10.79 10.44 -5.93
C VAL A 166 -11.24 10.96 -7.29
N PRO A 167 -10.84 10.33 -8.39
CA PRO A 167 -11.25 10.79 -9.71
C PRO A 167 -12.71 10.45 -10.01
N TYR A 168 -13.37 11.33 -10.76
CA TYR A 168 -14.69 11.12 -11.34
C TYR A 168 -14.65 11.49 -12.81
N SER A 169 -15.49 10.88 -13.62
CA SER A 169 -15.56 11.13 -15.06
C SER A 169 -16.95 10.79 -15.59
N GLU A 170 -17.85 11.76 -15.64
CA GLU A 170 -19.25 11.56 -16.05
C GLU A 170 -19.74 12.65 -17.00
N ASP A 171 -20.75 12.32 -17.79
CA ASP A 171 -21.36 13.24 -18.76
C ASP A 171 -22.48 14.06 -18.09
N VAL A 172 -22.36 15.39 -18.13
CA VAL A 172 -23.36 16.32 -17.59
C VAL A 172 -24.17 16.91 -18.73
N ARG A 173 -25.50 16.77 -18.63
CA ARG A 173 -26.43 17.40 -19.57
C ARG A 173 -26.65 18.85 -19.17
N ARG A 174 -26.31 19.77 -20.08
CA ARG A 174 -26.63 21.20 -19.94
C ARG A 174 -27.55 21.66 -21.07
N ILE A 175 -28.20 22.79 -20.89
CA ILE A 175 -28.99 23.41 -21.96
C ILE A 175 -28.03 23.80 -23.10
N GLY A 176 -28.04 23.02 -24.19
CA GLY A 176 -27.16 23.23 -25.34
C GLY A 176 -26.16 22.10 -25.64
N GLY A 177 -26.09 21.05 -24.83
CA GLY A 177 -25.20 19.92 -25.11
C GLY A 177 -24.94 18.96 -23.94
N VAL A 178 -23.99 18.06 -24.15
CA VAL A 178 -23.44 17.16 -23.14
C VAL A 178 -21.98 17.54 -22.92
N ASP A 179 -21.64 17.94 -21.69
CA ASP A 179 -20.27 18.27 -21.29
C ASP A 179 -19.72 17.14 -20.44
N ARG A 180 -18.57 16.56 -20.80
CA ARG A 180 -17.89 15.57 -19.96
C ARG A 180 -17.19 16.26 -18.80
N TRP A 181 -17.55 15.91 -17.58
CA TRP A 181 -16.87 16.36 -16.36
C TRP A 181 -15.89 15.30 -15.89
N GLU A 182 -14.60 15.64 -15.93
CA GLU A 182 -13.52 14.81 -15.40
C GLU A 182 -12.71 15.63 -14.38
N GLY A 183 -12.33 15.02 -13.26
CA GLY A 183 -11.63 15.73 -12.19
C GLY A 183 -11.38 14.84 -10.97
N HIS A 184 -10.97 15.46 -9.85
CA HIS A 184 -10.71 14.74 -8.60
C HIS A 184 -11.43 15.38 -7.40
N ALA A 185 -12.27 14.59 -6.72
CA ALA A 185 -12.95 14.99 -5.50
C ALA A 185 -12.06 14.69 -4.27
N PRO A 186 -11.80 15.68 -3.40
CA PRO A 186 -11.01 15.48 -2.20
C PRO A 186 -11.81 14.79 -1.10
N GLY A 187 -11.13 13.98 -0.29
CA GLY A 187 -11.73 13.36 0.88
C GLY A 187 -10.72 12.88 1.92
N TRP A 188 -11.24 12.63 3.12
CA TRP A 188 -10.49 12.02 4.22
C TRP A 188 -10.92 10.56 4.37
N MET A 189 -9.95 9.67 4.52
CA MET A 189 -10.20 8.26 4.81
C MET A 189 -9.61 7.85 6.15
N ALA A 190 -10.26 6.88 6.79
CA ALA A 190 -9.75 6.21 7.98
C ALA A 190 -9.96 4.70 7.83
N GLY A 191 -8.95 3.92 8.18
CA GLY A 191 -8.94 2.49 7.95
C GLY A 191 -8.17 1.68 8.98
N LEU A 192 -8.42 0.38 8.92
CA LEU A 192 -7.75 -0.65 9.69
C LEU A 192 -7.21 -1.71 8.75
N GLU A 193 -5.97 -2.13 9.00
CA GLU A 193 -5.32 -3.19 8.26
C GLU A 193 -4.63 -4.16 9.22
N VAL A 194 -4.71 -5.45 8.90
CA VAL A 194 -3.91 -6.50 9.52
C VAL A 194 -2.98 -7.08 8.48
N THR A 195 -1.70 -7.18 8.82
CA THR A 195 -0.68 -7.82 7.99
C THR A 195 -0.13 -9.04 8.70
N VAL A 196 -0.14 -10.19 8.02
CA VAL A 196 0.46 -11.45 8.47
C VAL A 196 1.79 -11.65 7.76
N ALA A 197 2.76 -12.24 8.45
CA ALA A 197 4.18 -12.29 8.07
C ALA A 197 4.82 -10.90 7.88
N ALA A 198 4.42 -9.95 8.71
CA ALA A 198 5.03 -8.62 8.84
C ALA A 198 6.40 -8.67 9.56
N GLY A 199 7.23 -7.66 9.36
CA GLY A 199 8.46 -7.47 10.15
C GLY A 199 9.67 -8.29 9.69
N GLU A 200 10.20 -8.00 8.50
CA GLU A 200 11.47 -8.54 7.96
C GLU A 200 11.44 -10.01 7.52
N TYR A 201 10.28 -10.67 7.45
CA TYR A 201 10.19 -12.05 6.96
C TYR A 201 10.78 -12.20 5.54
N ALA A 202 10.61 -11.20 4.66
CA ALA A 202 11.29 -11.18 3.35
C ALA A 202 12.81 -11.24 3.48
N LEU A 203 13.41 -10.54 4.44
CA LEU A 203 14.86 -10.54 4.63
C LEU A 203 15.35 -11.87 5.20
N GLU A 204 14.60 -12.48 6.13
CA GLU A 204 14.92 -13.82 6.65
C GLU A 204 14.84 -14.88 5.54
N LEU A 205 13.83 -14.80 4.67
CA LEU A 205 13.67 -15.70 3.54
C LEU A 205 14.74 -15.50 2.46
N ILE A 206 15.07 -14.24 2.11
CA ILE A 206 16.18 -13.94 1.20
C ILE A 206 17.49 -14.49 1.76
N LYS A 207 17.78 -14.29 3.05
CA LYS A 207 18.97 -14.87 3.71
C LYS A 207 18.98 -16.40 3.61
N PHE A 208 17.85 -17.05 3.91
CA PHE A 208 17.73 -18.50 3.79
C PHE A 208 18.04 -19.00 2.37
N VAL A 209 17.47 -18.37 1.34
CA VAL A 209 17.75 -18.75 -0.06
C VAL A 209 19.22 -18.57 -0.42
N LEU A 210 19.83 -17.46 0.02
CA LEU A 210 21.25 -17.20 -0.20
C LEU A 210 22.16 -18.22 0.49
N ASP A 211 21.83 -18.63 1.72
CA ASP A 211 22.56 -19.64 2.47
C ASP A 211 22.46 -21.03 1.81
N VAL A 212 21.28 -21.39 1.30
CA VAL A 212 21.09 -22.63 0.53
C VAL A 212 21.91 -22.63 -0.77
N ASP A 213 21.92 -21.53 -1.53
CA ASP A 213 22.74 -21.41 -2.76
C ASP A 213 24.24 -21.49 -2.43
N LYS A 214 24.69 -20.83 -1.36
CA LYS A 214 26.08 -20.92 -0.90
C LYS A 214 26.46 -22.35 -0.56
N THR A 215 25.64 -23.04 0.24
CA THR A 215 25.87 -24.44 0.65
C THR A 215 25.90 -25.38 -0.57
N SER A 216 25.01 -25.17 -1.54
CA SER A 216 24.98 -25.94 -2.79
C SER A 216 26.27 -25.75 -3.61
N ARG A 217 26.77 -24.52 -3.73
CA ARG A 217 28.02 -24.22 -4.47
C ARG A 217 29.24 -24.79 -3.78
N GLU A 218 29.30 -24.76 -2.45
CA GLU A 218 30.40 -25.33 -1.67
C GLU A 218 30.45 -26.86 -1.85
N ARG A 219 29.31 -27.56 -1.74
CA ARG A 219 29.22 -29.00 -2.04
C ARG A 219 29.61 -29.35 -3.49
N THR A 220 29.20 -28.51 -4.45
CA THR A 220 29.54 -28.74 -5.86
C THR A 220 31.05 -28.57 -6.11
N LYS A 221 31.72 -27.65 -5.40
CA LYS A 221 33.17 -27.49 -5.46
C LYS A 221 33.93 -28.63 -4.78
N GLU A 222 33.45 -29.12 -3.64
CA GLU A 222 34.01 -30.33 -3.00
C GLU A 222 33.94 -31.54 -3.95
N TRP A 223 32.81 -31.71 -4.66
CA TRP A 223 32.66 -32.81 -5.62
C TRP A 223 33.50 -32.63 -6.89
N ALA A 224 33.75 -31.38 -7.31
CA ALA A 224 34.63 -31.08 -8.43
C ALA A 224 36.12 -31.18 -8.10
N GLY A 225 36.51 -30.97 -6.83
CA GLY A 225 37.88 -31.11 -6.33
C GLY A 225 38.26 -32.52 -5.85
N ALA A 226 37.30 -33.44 -5.80
CA ALA A 226 37.53 -34.85 -5.43
C ALA A 226 37.87 -35.76 -6.63
N ARG A 227 38.38 -35.19 -7.74
CA ARG A 227 38.92 -35.92 -8.89
C ARG A 227 40.39 -35.61 -9.08
#